data_AF-A0A067DWC1-F1
#
_entry.id   AF-A0A067DWC1-F1
#
_cell.length_a   1.000
_cell.length_b   1.000
_cell.length_c   1.000
_cell.angle_alpha   90.00
_cell.angle_beta   90.00
_cell.angle_gamma   90.00
#
_symmetry.space_group_name_H-M   'P 1'
#
loop_
_entity.id
_entity.type
_entity.pdbx_description
1 polymer ?
#
loop_
_entity_poly.entity_id
_entity_poly.type
_entity_poly.pdbx_seq_one_letter_code
_entity_poly.pdbx_strand_id
1 'polypeptide(L)'
;QEIQELSKNVGRGQYPNGILRVQTEKEPVDEEALKEMQSLHTVVAALIATVTFAAGFTLPGGYWGKEGPIPGTPILIKNAGFRAFVVSDVIAMVLSVSAIFIYFLTPAKTLRQTKFLSDMPHNFIMVSLLAMVVAFITGTYAVLAPSAGLSVATCVLGSSFILFAFANTFMLARGLYQRMFGNN
;
A
#
# COMPACT_ATOMS: atom_id res chain seq x y z
N GLN A 1 -28.54 -46.39 -45.55
CA GLN A 1 -29.84 -46.30 -44.88
C GLN A 1 -29.73 -46.45 -43.35
N GLU A 2 -28.68 -47.09 -42.81
CA GLU A 2 -28.43 -47.19 -41.34
C GLU A 2 -28.08 -45.86 -40.62
N ILE A 3 -27.41 -44.89 -41.28
CA ILE A 3 -26.96 -43.65 -40.61
C ILE A 3 -28.14 -42.71 -40.27
N GLN A 4 -29.26 -42.79 -41.01
CA GLN A 4 -30.46 -42.02 -40.70
C GLN A 4 -31.28 -42.63 -39.54
N GLU A 5 -31.15 -43.93 -39.26
CA GLU A 5 -31.80 -44.56 -38.11
C GLU A 5 -31.07 -44.27 -36.79
N LEU A 6 -29.75 -44.14 -36.81
CA LEU A 6 -28.96 -43.86 -35.60
C LEU A 6 -29.11 -42.41 -35.10
N SER A 7 -29.27 -41.42 -36.00
CA SER A 7 -29.51 -40.03 -35.59
C SER A 7 -30.93 -39.81 -35.03
N LYS A 8 -31.91 -40.59 -35.49
CA LYS A 8 -33.29 -40.54 -34.99
C LYS A 8 -33.44 -41.08 -33.55
N ASN A 9 -32.42 -41.79 -33.07
CA ASN A 9 -32.33 -42.36 -31.72
C ASN A 9 -31.45 -41.54 -30.74
N VAL A 10 -30.96 -40.35 -31.12
CA VAL A 10 -30.35 -39.42 -30.18
C VAL A 10 -31.47 -38.69 -29.44
N GLY A 11 -31.82 -39.27 -28.29
CA GLY A 11 -33.02 -39.01 -27.52
C GLY A 11 -33.32 -37.53 -27.27
N ARG A 12 -34.61 -37.19 -27.45
CA ARG A 12 -35.27 -36.09 -26.76
C ARG A 12 -35.38 -36.41 -25.26
N GLY A 13 -34.26 -36.43 -24.58
CA GLY A 13 -34.22 -36.42 -23.12
C GLY A 13 -34.59 -35.02 -22.64
N GLN A 14 -35.74 -34.89 -21.98
CA GLN A 14 -36.07 -33.72 -21.19
C GLN A 14 -35.02 -33.62 -20.07
N TYR A 15 -34.05 -32.72 -20.19
CA TYR A 15 -33.11 -32.45 -19.11
C TYR A 15 -33.93 -31.85 -17.94
N PRO A 16 -34.03 -32.50 -16.78
CA PRO A 16 -34.62 -31.85 -15.62
C PRO A 16 -33.78 -30.62 -15.31
N ASN A 17 -34.41 -29.53 -14.91
CA ASN A 17 -33.80 -28.24 -14.57
C ASN A 17 -32.72 -28.40 -13.49
N GLY A 18 -31.54 -28.85 -13.89
CA GLY A 18 -30.35 -28.91 -13.08
C GLY A 18 -29.63 -27.59 -13.24
N ILE A 19 -29.72 -26.74 -12.23
CA ILE A 19 -28.87 -25.56 -12.11
C ILE A 19 -27.43 -26.06 -12.15
N LEU A 20 -26.72 -25.86 -13.26
CA LEU A 20 -25.28 -26.05 -13.34
C LEU A 20 -24.66 -24.96 -12.47
N ARG A 21 -24.58 -25.21 -11.16
CA ARG A 21 -23.73 -24.43 -10.27
C ARG A 21 -22.31 -24.67 -10.75
N VAL A 22 -21.83 -23.78 -11.61
CA VAL A 22 -20.40 -23.52 -11.74
C VAL A 22 -19.96 -23.12 -10.34
N GLN A 23 -19.55 -24.10 -9.56
CA GLN A 23 -18.66 -23.83 -8.45
C GLN A 23 -17.44 -23.26 -9.15
N THR A 24 -17.32 -21.94 -9.14
CA THR A 24 -16.01 -21.30 -9.22
C THR A 24 -15.27 -21.88 -8.03
N GLU A 25 -14.59 -23.00 -8.24
CA GLU A 25 -13.61 -23.53 -7.33
C GLU A 25 -12.61 -22.40 -7.21
N LYS A 26 -12.78 -21.59 -6.15
CA LYS A 26 -11.73 -20.70 -5.70
C LYS A 26 -10.62 -21.65 -5.33
N GLU A 27 -9.60 -21.69 -6.18
CA GLU A 27 -8.31 -22.31 -5.91
C GLU A 27 -8.02 -22.11 -4.41
N PRO A 28 -7.71 -23.18 -3.65
CA PRO A 28 -7.45 -23.04 -2.23
C PRO A 28 -6.34 -21.99 -2.07
N VAL A 29 -6.68 -20.86 -1.46
CA VAL A 29 -5.72 -19.79 -1.21
C VAL A 29 -4.62 -20.42 -0.35
N ASP A 30 -3.43 -20.55 -0.93
CA ASP A 30 -2.29 -21.18 -0.28
C ASP A 30 -1.97 -20.44 1.03
N GLU A 31 -2.21 -21.11 2.16
CA GLU A 31 -1.94 -20.52 3.48
C GLU A 31 -0.45 -20.22 3.67
N GLU A 32 0.45 -20.91 2.95
CA GLU A 32 1.88 -20.64 2.96
C GLU A 32 2.18 -19.32 2.24
N ALA A 33 1.66 -19.14 1.02
CA ALA A 33 1.78 -17.87 0.28
C ALA A 33 1.22 -16.66 1.06
N LEU A 34 0.10 -16.83 1.77
CA LEU A 34 -0.45 -15.76 2.62
C LEU A 34 0.49 -15.39 3.78
N LYS A 35 1.08 -16.38 4.45
CA LYS A 35 2.03 -16.15 5.54
C LYS A 35 3.32 -15.51 5.02
N GLU A 36 3.79 -15.92 3.85
CA GLU A 36 4.95 -15.32 3.20
C GLU A 36 4.69 -13.84 2.90
N MET A 37 3.55 -13.51 2.28
CA MET A 37 3.16 -12.11 2.03
C MET A 37 3.05 -11.29 3.32
N GLN A 38 2.47 -11.85 4.39
CA GLN A 38 2.39 -11.18 5.69
C GLN A 38 3.77 -10.90 6.28
N SER A 39 4.71 -11.85 6.15
CA SER A 39 6.08 -11.67 6.63
C SER A 39 6.80 -10.56 5.87
N LEU A 40 6.67 -10.54 4.54
CA LEU A 40 7.23 -9.50 3.68
C LEU A 40 6.67 -8.11 4.02
N HIS A 41 5.35 -7.99 4.17
CA HIS A 41 4.70 -6.75 4.57
C HIS A 41 5.19 -6.25 5.94
N THR A 42 5.35 -7.16 6.90
CA THR A 42 5.85 -6.79 8.24
C THR A 42 7.29 -6.28 8.19
N VAL A 43 8.14 -6.89 7.34
CA VAL A 43 9.51 -6.41 7.11
C VAL A 43 9.52 -5.04 6.46
N VAL A 44 8.70 -4.82 5.42
CA VAL A 44 8.58 -3.52 4.75
C VAL A 44 8.08 -2.45 5.74
N ALA A 45 7.08 -2.77 6.56
CA ALA A 45 6.61 -1.87 7.61
C ALA A 45 7.73 -1.53 8.60
N ALA A 46 8.44 -2.52 9.13
CA ALA A 46 9.55 -2.30 10.04
C ALA A 46 10.64 -1.40 9.42
N LEU A 47 10.95 -1.59 8.14
CA LEU A 47 11.86 -0.74 7.40
C LEU A 47 11.33 0.71 7.32
N ILE A 48 10.05 0.89 7.03
CA ILE A 48 9.43 2.23 6.99
C ILE A 48 9.54 2.94 8.33
N ALA A 49 9.17 2.24 9.40
CA ALA A 49 9.19 2.78 10.75
C ALA A 49 10.62 3.16 11.18
N THR A 50 11.62 2.34 10.87
CA THR A 50 13.02 2.60 11.22
C THR A 50 13.63 3.76 10.44
N VAL A 51 13.38 3.84 9.13
CA VAL A 51 13.89 4.92 8.27
C VAL A 51 13.27 6.27 8.67
N THR A 52 11.95 6.30 8.89
CA THR A 52 11.24 7.53 9.31
C THR A 52 11.66 7.96 10.71
N PHE A 53 11.72 7.02 11.67
CA PHE A 53 12.26 7.29 13.00
C PHE A 53 13.67 7.89 12.95
N ALA A 54 14.57 7.32 12.14
CA ALA A 54 15.91 7.88 11.97
C ALA A 54 15.87 9.29 11.38
N ALA A 55 15.08 9.51 10.33
CA ALA A 55 14.92 10.80 9.66
C ALA A 55 14.35 11.90 10.59
N GLY A 56 13.44 11.54 11.50
CA GLY A 56 12.88 12.45 12.50
C GLY A 56 13.92 12.98 13.49
N PHE A 57 14.98 12.21 13.79
CA PHE A 57 16.07 12.67 14.68
C PHE A 57 17.24 13.29 13.91
N THR A 58 17.44 12.91 12.64
CA THR A 58 18.50 13.44 11.77
C THR A 58 17.99 14.53 10.83
N LEU A 59 17.36 15.55 11.42
CA LEU A 59 16.66 16.59 10.67
C LEU A 59 17.58 17.32 9.67
N PRO A 60 17.13 17.47 8.41
CA PRO A 60 17.88 18.20 7.40
C PRO A 60 18.12 19.65 7.82
N GLY A 61 19.34 20.14 7.59
CA GLY A 61 19.75 21.50 7.94
C GLY A 61 20.19 21.68 9.40
N GLY A 62 20.13 20.64 10.23
CA GLY A 62 20.67 20.65 11.58
C GLY A 62 19.92 21.56 12.56
N TYR A 63 20.57 21.81 13.69
CA TYR A 63 19.99 22.55 14.81
C TYR A 63 20.75 23.85 15.07
N TRP A 64 20.03 24.87 15.54
CA TRP A 64 20.62 26.08 16.03
C TRP A 64 21.50 25.81 17.26
N GLY A 65 22.76 26.24 17.20
CA GLY A 65 23.65 26.30 18.35
C GLY A 65 23.33 27.47 19.29
N LYS A 66 24.33 27.94 20.04
CA LYS A 66 24.17 29.09 20.96
C LYS A 66 23.85 30.42 20.25
N GLU A 67 24.06 30.49 18.95
CA GLU A 67 23.89 31.69 18.12
C GLU A 67 22.48 31.83 17.54
N GLY A 68 21.64 30.80 17.66
CA GLY A 68 20.28 30.85 17.14
C GLY A 68 19.26 31.47 18.10
N PRO A 69 18.04 31.75 17.62
CA PRO A 69 16.99 32.35 18.45
C PRO A 69 16.62 31.48 19.66
N ILE A 70 16.62 30.16 19.48
CA ILE A 70 16.37 29.16 20.52
C ILE A 70 17.32 27.97 20.26
N PRO A 71 18.32 27.72 21.13
CA PRO A 71 19.24 26.61 20.97
C PRO A 71 18.51 25.25 20.91
N GLY A 72 18.96 24.37 20.03
CA GLY A 72 18.36 23.04 19.83
C GLY A 72 17.11 23.02 18.94
N THR A 73 16.70 24.15 18.36
CA THR A 73 15.61 24.16 17.36
C THR A 73 16.13 23.89 15.95
N PRO A 74 15.37 23.20 15.08
CA PRO A 74 15.79 22.98 13.70
C PRO A 74 15.97 24.29 12.93
N ILE A 75 17.06 24.43 12.18
CA ILE A 75 17.35 25.66 11.43
C ILE A 75 16.24 25.97 10.41
N LEU A 76 15.67 24.93 9.82
CA LEU A 76 14.64 25.00 8.77
C LEU A 76 13.21 25.09 9.30
N ILE A 77 12.97 25.32 10.61
CA ILE A 77 11.63 25.29 11.22
C ILE A 77 10.60 26.23 10.56
N LYS A 78 11.05 27.33 9.93
CA LYS A 78 10.19 28.28 9.20
C LYS A 78 9.94 27.90 7.74
N ASN A 79 10.65 26.92 7.19
CA ASN A 79 10.49 26.47 5.81
C ASN A 79 9.23 25.57 5.69
N ALA A 80 8.36 25.88 4.74
CA ALA A 80 7.14 25.11 4.49
C ALA A 80 7.43 23.66 4.09
N GLY A 81 8.46 23.41 3.28
CA GLY A 81 8.88 22.07 2.89
C GLY A 81 9.36 21.24 4.08
N PHE A 82 10.07 21.87 5.01
CA PHE A 82 10.52 21.21 6.24
C PHE A 82 9.36 20.82 7.16
N ARG A 83 8.36 21.69 7.30
CA ARG A 83 7.14 21.38 8.06
C ARG A 83 6.37 20.23 7.44
N ALA A 84 6.24 20.23 6.11
CA ALA A 84 5.60 19.14 5.38
C ALA A 84 6.36 17.82 5.59
N PHE A 85 7.70 17.85 5.49
CA PHE A 85 8.57 16.70 5.76
C PHE A 85 8.30 16.06 7.11
N VAL A 86 8.37 16.83 8.20
CA VAL A 86 8.17 16.31 9.56
C VAL A 86 6.78 15.70 9.73
N VAL A 87 5.73 16.35 9.22
CA VAL A 87 4.36 15.85 9.32
C VAL A 87 4.20 14.54 8.54
N SER A 88 4.68 14.48 7.29
CA SER A 88 4.58 13.27 6.47
C SER A 88 5.41 12.12 7.02
N ASP A 89 6.57 12.41 7.62
CA ASP A 89 7.46 11.42 8.23
C ASP A 89 6.80 10.77 9.45
N VAL A 90 6.20 11.57 10.33
CA VAL A 90 5.43 11.07 11.49
C VAL A 90 4.21 10.24 11.03
N ILE A 91 3.49 10.68 10.00
CA ILE A 91 2.35 9.92 9.45
C ILE A 91 2.82 8.56 8.95
N ALA A 92 3.92 8.52 8.18
CA ALA A 92 4.49 7.28 7.66
C ALA A 92 4.89 6.33 8.81
N MET A 93 5.58 6.85 9.83
CA MET A 93 5.99 6.08 11.00
C MET A 93 4.78 5.48 11.74
N VAL A 94 3.78 6.31 12.06
CA VAL A 94 2.60 5.89 12.84
C VAL A 94 1.77 4.86 12.09
N LEU A 95 1.53 5.05 10.79
CA LEU A 95 0.78 4.09 9.97
C LEU A 95 1.52 2.75 9.86
N SER A 96 2.84 2.79 9.70
CA SER A 96 3.64 1.58 9.64
C SER A 96 3.62 0.80 10.96
N VAL A 97 3.84 1.48 12.08
CA VAL A 97 3.77 0.85 13.41
C VAL A 97 2.37 0.29 13.68
N SER A 98 1.32 0.99 13.25
CA SER A 98 -0.05 0.49 13.33
C SER A 98 -0.26 -0.79 12.53
N ALA A 99 0.32 -0.91 11.33
CA ALA A 99 0.27 -2.13 10.54
C ALA A 99 0.98 -3.31 11.22
N ILE A 100 2.17 -3.07 11.78
CA ILE A 100 2.91 -4.07 12.58
C ILE A 100 2.08 -4.52 13.78
N PHE A 101 1.46 -3.57 14.49
CA PHE A 101 0.60 -3.88 15.63
C PHE A 101 -0.59 -4.75 15.25
N ILE A 102 -1.23 -4.48 14.10
CA ILE A 102 -2.33 -5.32 13.58
C ILE A 102 -1.82 -6.71 13.21
N TYR A 103 -0.69 -6.83 12.52
CA TYR A 103 -0.10 -8.14 12.22
C TYR A 103 0.26 -8.92 13.49
N PHE A 104 0.74 -8.23 14.52
CA PHE A 104 1.04 -8.83 15.82
C PHE A 104 -0.20 -9.33 16.55
N LEU A 105 -1.35 -8.67 16.40
CA LEU A 105 -2.62 -9.07 17.03
C LEU A 105 -3.40 -10.15 16.25
N THR A 106 -3.10 -10.32 14.96
CA THR A 106 -3.76 -11.30 14.07
C THR A 106 -3.67 -12.78 14.52
N PRO A 107 -2.60 -13.27 15.19
CA PRO A 107 -2.53 -14.64 15.70
C PRO A 107 -3.58 -14.99 16.77
N ALA A 108 -4.22 -14.01 17.39
CA ALA A 108 -5.30 -14.25 18.33
C ALA A 108 -6.50 -14.88 17.58
N LYS A 109 -6.74 -16.18 17.81
CA LYS A 109 -7.76 -17.03 17.16
C LYS A 109 -9.16 -16.39 17.04
N THR A 110 -9.48 -15.39 17.85
CA THR A 110 -10.76 -14.66 17.87
C THR A 110 -10.91 -13.62 16.74
N LEU A 111 -9.82 -13.11 16.15
CA LEU A 111 -9.87 -12.00 15.18
C LEU A 111 -9.71 -12.42 13.72
N ARG A 112 -9.34 -13.68 13.45
CA ARG A 112 -9.13 -14.23 12.09
C ARG A 112 -10.41 -14.22 11.23
N GLN A 113 -11.59 -14.11 11.84
CA GLN A 113 -12.87 -14.14 11.12
C GLN A 113 -13.27 -12.83 10.44
N THR A 114 -12.67 -11.69 10.80
CA THR A 114 -12.99 -10.42 10.15
C THR A 114 -12.05 -10.18 8.97
N LYS A 115 -12.54 -10.35 7.74
CA LYS A 115 -11.84 -9.95 6.51
C LYS A 115 -11.28 -8.51 6.60
N PHE A 116 -11.97 -7.65 7.34
CA PHE A 116 -11.58 -6.27 7.60
C PHE A 116 -10.17 -6.14 8.23
N LEU A 117 -9.79 -7.03 9.16
CA LEU A 117 -8.48 -6.98 9.81
C LEU A 117 -7.35 -7.53 8.92
N SER A 118 -7.67 -8.32 7.90
CA SER A 118 -6.68 -8.88 6.97
C SER A 118 -6.25 -7.88 5.89
N ASP A 119 -7.18 -7.06 5.40
CA ASP A 119 -6.91 -6.10 4.32
C ASP A 119 -6.42 -4.73 4.84
N MET A 120 -6.81 -4.36 6.06
CA MET A 120 -6.43 -3.10 6.70
C MET A 120 -4.91 -2.86 6.83
N PRO A 121 -4.08 -3.83 7.29
CA PRO A 121 -2.64 -3.59 7.44
C PRO A 121 -1.92 -3.38 6.10
N HIS A 122 -2.39 -4.03 5.03
CA HIS A 122 -1.87 -3.80 3.68
C HIS A 122 -2.09 -2.36 3.23
N ASN A 123 -3.31 -1.82 3.45
CA ASN A 123 -3.62 -0.43 3.13
C ASN A 123 -2.76 0.55 3.94
N PHE A 124 -2.55 0.29 5.22
CA PHE A 124 -1.69 1.12 6.08
C PHE A 124 -0.25 1.16 5.59
N ILE A 125 0.32 0.02 5.18
CA ILE A 125 1.67 -0.02 4.61
C ILE A 125 1.74 0.78 3.32
N MET A 126 0.77 0.60 2.42
CA MET A 126 0.72 1.35 1.16
C MET A 126 0.66 2.86 1.38
N VAL A 127 -0.19 3.33 2.30
CA VAL A 127 -0.27 4.76 2.65
C VAL A 127 1.02 5.22 3.32
N SER A 128 1.64 4.41 4.18
CA SER A 128 2.92 4.76 4.83
C SER A 128 4.08 4.89 3.83
N LEU A 129 4.12 4.05 2.80
CA LEU A 129 5.10 4.14 1.71
C LEU A 129 4.94 5.45 0.94
N LEU A 130 3.70 5.80 0.59
CA LEU A 130 3.42 7.08 -0.08
C LEU A 130 3.80 8.27 0.79
N ALA A 131 3.46 8.25 2.08
CA ALA A 131 3.82 9.30 3.03
C ALA A 131 5.35 9.44 3.20
N MET A 132 6.08 8.32 3.26
CA MET A 132 7.55 8.32 3.31
C MET A 132 8.16 8.96 2.04
N VAL A 133 7.63 8.65 0.85
CA VAL A 133 8.11 9.27 -0.40
C VAL A 133 7.84 10.77 -0.40
N VAL A 134 6.65 11.20 0.06
CA VAL A 134 6.34 12.63 0.23
C VAL A 134 7.30 13.30 1.22
N ALA A 135 7.64 12.64 2.33
CA ALA A 135 8.62 13.13 3.29
C ALA A 135 9.98 13.32 2.60
N PHE A 136 10.44 12.33 1.85
CA PHE A 136 11.71 12.44 1.14
C PHE A 136 11.74 13.62 0.14
N ILE A 137 10.68 13.80 -0.66
CA ILE A 137 10.58 14.91 -1.62
C ILE A 137 10.59 16.27 -0.90
N THR A 138 9.78 16.41 0.15
CA THR A 138 9.65 17.68 0.88
C THR A 138 10.89 18.01 1.72
N GLY A 139 11.56 16.99 2.27
CA GLY A 139 12.81 17.13 3.01
C GLY A 139 13.96 17.53 2.08
N THR A 140 14.11 16.87 0.93
CA THR A 140 15.09 17.25 -0.09
C THR A 140 14.82 18.65 -0.65
N TYR A 141 13.56 19.00 -0.92
CA TYR A 141 13.16 20.36 -1.30
C TYR A 141 13.59 21.40 -0.27
N ALA A 142 13.40 21.11 1.02
CA ALA A 142 13.74 22.04 2.09
C ALA A 142 15.26 22.31 2.18
N VAL A 143 16.09 21.30 1.89
CA VAL A 143 17.57 21.42 1.88
C VAL A 143 18.09 22.08 0.60
N LEU A 144 17.52 21.71 -0.55
CA LEU A 144 17.96 22.16 -1.88
C LEU A 144 17.37 23.52 -2.30
N ALA A 145 16.72 24.24 -1.39
CA ALA A 145 16.15 25.57 -1.62
C ALA A 145 17.09 26.56 -2.37
N PRO A 146 18.44 26.52 -2.19
CA PRO A 146 19.34 27.38 -2.96
C PRO A 146 19.53 26.98 -4.44
N SER A 147 19.27 25.73 -4.82
CA SER A 147 19.52 25.17 -6.15
C SER A 147 18.22 24.73 -6.84
N ALA A 148 17.66 25.60 -7.69
CA ALA A 148 16.38 25.35 -8.36
C ALA A 148 16.36 24.08 -9.24
N GLY A 149 17.47 23.77 -9.92
CA GLY A 149 17.54 22.62 -10.84
C GLY A 149 17.40 21.26 -10.15
N LEU A 150 18.12 21.05 -9.04
CA LEU A 150 18.06 19.80 -8.28
C LEU A 150 16.69 19.62 -7.62
N SER A 151 16.12 20.71 -7.09
CA SER A 151 14.79 20.69 -6.49
C SER A 151 13.71 20.28 -7.50
N VAL A 152 13.75 20.83 -8.71
CA VAL A 152 12.79 20.47 -9.78
C VAL A 152 12.96 19.01 -10.19
N ALA A 153 14.20 18.53 -10.36
CA ALA A 153 14.46 17.15 -10.72
C ALA A 153 13.89 16.16 -9.68
N THR A 154 14.10 16.42 -8.38
CA THR A 154 13.58 15.57 -7.31
C THR A 154 12.05 15.61 -7.24
N CYS A 155 11.42 16.77 -7.46
CA CYS A 155 9.96 16.87 -7.53
C CYS A 155 9.38 16.08 -8.72
N VAL A 156 10.03 16.10 -9.88
CA VAL A 156 9.59 15.37 -11.08
C VAL A 156 9.69 13.86 -10.87
N LEU A 157 10.82 13.38 -10.37
CA LEU A 157 11.01 11.96 -10.07
C LEU A 157 10.01 11.46 -9.01
N GLY A 158 9.83 12.24 -7.95
CA GLY A 158 8.89 11.94 -6.88
C GLY A 158 7.43 11.92 -7.34
N SER A 159 7.01 12.92 -8.12
CA SER A 159 5.64 12.99 -8.65
C SER A 159 5.35 11.86 -9.64
N SER A 160 6.33 11.50 -10.47
CA SER A 160 6.23 10.36 -11.38
C SER A 160 6.00 9.04 -10.63
N PHE A 161 6.78 8.80 -9.57
CA PHE A 161 6.61 7.61 -8.73
C PHE A 161 5.24 7.57 -8.05
N ILE A 162 4.80 8.69 -7.48
CA ILE A 162 3.48 8.78 -6.82
C ILE A 162 2.34 8.56 -7.82
N LEU A 163 2.40 9.17 -9.00
CA LEU A 163 1.40 8.97 -10.05
C LEU A 163 1.37 7.52 -10.54
N PHE A 164 2.54 6.90 -10.70
CA PHE A 164 2.63 5.49 -11.07
C PHE A 164 2.04 4.58 -9.98
N ALA A 165 2.41 4.77 -8.71
CA ALA A 165 1.87 3.99 -7.60
C ALA A 165 0.35 4.17 -7.50
N PHE A 166 -0.15 5.40 -7.57
CA PHE A 166 -1.58 5.71 -7.58
C PHE A 166 -2.30 5.07 -8.77
N ALA A 167 -1.74 5.14 -9.97
CA ALA A 167 -2.32 4.52 -11.16
C ALA A 167 -2.40 2.99 -11.04
N ASN A 168 -1.38 2.34 -10.47
CA ASN A 168 -1.39 0.89 -10.23
C ASN A 168 -2.46 0.51 -9.20
N THR A 169 -2.55 1.23 -8.08
CA THR A 169 -3.59 1.00 -7.07
C THR A 169 -4.99 1.23 -7.66
N PHE A 170 -5.17 2.30 -8.44
CA PHE A 170 -6.42 2.60 -9.13
C PHE A 170 -6.79 1.55 -10.17
N MET A 171 -5.83 1.06 -10.94
CA MET A 171 -6.04 -0.01 -11.93
C MET A 171 -6.43 -1.32 -11.25
N LEU A 172 -5.77 -1.69 -10.16
CA LEU A 172 -6.12 -2.85 -9.34
C LEU A 172 -7.52 -2.69 -8.72
N ALA A 173 -7.84 -1.53 -8.17
CA ALA A 173 -9.16 -1.23 -7.62
C ALA A 173 -10.25 -1.33 -8.69
N ARG A 174 -10.02 -0.83 -9.91
CA ARG A 174 -10.95 -1.01 -11.04
C ARG A 174 -11.08 -2.46 -11.46
N GLY A 175 -9.98 -3.22 -11.50
CA GLY A 175 -10.01 -4.65 -11.82
C GLY A 175 -10.83 -5.46 -10.80
N LEU A 176 -10.69 -5.15 -9.51
CA LEU A 176 -11.51 -5.73 -8.44
C LEU A 176 -12.97 -5.27 -8.52
N TYR A 177 -13.21 -3.99 -8.79
CA TYR A 177 -14.55 -3.43 -8.95
C TYR A 177 -15.30 -4.09 -10.12
N GLN A 178 -14.65 -4.24 -11.26
CA GLN A 178 -15.22 -4.92 -12.43
C GLN A 178 -15.46 -6.41 -12.18
N ARG A 179 -14.61 -7.09 -11.41
CA ARG A 179 -14.86 -8.48 -11.01
C ARG A 179 -16.04 -8.62 -10.05
N MET A 180 -16.28 -7.64 -9.18
CA MET A 180 -17.40 -7.67 -8.24
C MET A 180 -18.74 -7.22 -8.85
N PHE A 181 -18.72 -6.26 -9.78
CA PHE A 181 -19.95 -5.68 -10.36
C PHE A 181 -20.22 -6.08 -11.81
N GLY A 182 -19.23 -6.63 -12.53
CA GLY A 182 -19.37 -7.08 -13.92
C GLY A 182 -19.83 -8.53 -14.07
N ASN A 183 -20.15 -9.21 -12.96
CA ASN A 183 -20.71 -10.56 -12.96
C ASN A 183 -22.22 -10.56 -12.67
N ASN A 184 -22.94 -9.52 -13.12
CA ASN A 184 -24.41 -9.42 -13.10
C ASN A 184 -24.94 -9.29 -14.52
#